data_AF-A0A1J3CNA9-F1
#
_entry.id   AF-A0A1J3CNA9-F1
#
_cell.length_a   1.000
_cell.length_b   1.000
_cell.length_c   1.000
_cell.angle_alpha   90.00
_cell.angle_beta   90.00
_cell.angle_gamma   90.00
#
_symmetry.space_group_name_H-M   'P 1'
#
loop_
_entity.id
_entity.type
_entity.pdbx_description
1 polymer ?
#
loop_
_entity_poly.entity_id
_entity_poly.type
_entity_poly.pdbx_seq_one_letter_code
_entity_poly.pdbx_strand_id
1 'polypeptide(L)'
;LKRHDTVFNNMDHAVKQRFRSKRVLLVIDDVEDIAQLDSVAIDFSCFGPGSRIIITCRNTHLLKQIGVEDIYSPNELDGGG
;
A
#
# COMPACT_ATOMS: atom_id res chain seq x y z
N LEU A 1 1.71 -18.80 -12.74
CA LEU A 1 2.39 -17.49 -12.73
C LEU A 1 3.25 -17.44 -11.49
N LYS A 2 4.59 -17.53 -11.61
CA LYS A 2 5.48 -17.38 -10.45
C LYS A 2 5.42 -15.91 -10.04
N ARG A 3 4.72 -15.61 -8.94
CA ARG A 3 4.88 -14.33 -8.24
C ARG A 3 6.35 -14.27 -7.83
N HIS A 4 7.13 -13.42 -8.50
CA HIS A 4 8.34 -12.92 -7.87
C HIS A 4 7.82 -12.04 -6.75
N ASP A 5 7.78 -12.62 -5.54
CA ASP A 5 7.65 -11.84 -4.31
C ASP A 5 8.84 -10.88 -4.29
N THR A 6 8.63 -9.70 -4.88
CA THR A 6 9.58 -8.61 -4.79
C THR A 6 9.38 -8.08 -3.41
N VAL A 7 10.08 -8.68 -2.45
CA VAL A 7 10.16 -8.16 -1.11
C VAL A 7 10.80 -6.78 -1.25
N PHE A 8 10.01 -5.71 -1.11
CA PHE A 8 10.49 -4.34 -1.07
C PHE A 8 11.21 -4.11 0.26
N ASN A 9 12.30 -4.83 0.49
CA ASN A 9 13.15 -4.64 1.65
C ASN A 9 13.93 -3.33 1.46
N ASN A 10 13.38 -2.25 2.02
CA ASN A 10 13.76 -0.87 1.73
C ASN A 10 13.54 -0.50 0.25
N MET A 11 12.92 0.64 -0.02
CA MET A 11 12.89 1.16 -1.39
C MET A 11 14.33 1.34 -1.89
N ASP A 12 14.69 0.56 -2.91
CA ASP A 12 15.98 0.67 -3.60
C ASP A 12 16.29 2.11 -3.96
N HIS A 13 17.55 2.54 -3.85
CA HIS A 13 17.93 3.92 -4.16
C HIS A 13 17.54 4.31 -5.60
N ALA A 14 17.64 3.38 -6.55
CA ALA A 14 17.20 3.58 -7.93
C ALA A 14 15.68 3.84 -8.03
N VAL A 15 14.89 3.14 -7.22
CA VAL A 15 13.44 3.31 -7.12
C VAL A 15 13.10 4.67 -6.51
N LYS A 16 13.78 5.05 -5.42
CA LYS A 16 13.63 6.38 -4.79
C LYS A 16 13.91 7.52 -5.78
N GLN A 17 15.01 7.45 -6.53
CA GLN A 17 15.35 8.47 -7.54
C GLN A 17 14.32 8.54 -8.66
N ARG A 18 13.80 7.38 -9.11
CA ARG A 18 12.80 7.32 -10.18
C ARG A 18 11.46 7.95 -9.76
N PHE A 19 11.07 7.80 -8.51
CA PHE A 19 9.82 8.34 -7.97
C PHE A 19 9.95 9.73 -7.35
N ARG A 20 11.17 10.25 -7.24
CA ARG A 20 11.46 11.57 -6.67
C ARG A 20 10.58 12.64 -7.32
N SER A 21 9.78 13.31 -6.49
CA SER A 21 8.88 14.39 -6.91
C SER A 21 7.81 13.99 -7.93
N LYS A 22 7.57 12.70 -8.13
CA LYS A 22 6.46 12.20 -8.97
C LYS A 22 5.22 11.96 -8.13
N ARG A 23 4.06 12.21 -8.72
CA ARG A 23 2.79 11.80 -8.14
C ARG A 23 2.65 10.28 -8.26
N VAL A 24 2.55 9.59 -7.14
CA VAL A 24 2.48 8.11 -7.04
C VAL A 24 1.14 7.68 -6.45
N LEU A 25 0.56 6.62 -7.00
CA LEU A 25 -0.52 5.86 -6.36
C LEU A 25 0.05 4.50 -5.96
N LEU A 26 0.21 4.27 -4.67
CA LEU A 26 0.67 2.99 -4.14
C LEU A 26 -0.53 2.19 -3.64
N VAL A 27 -0.65 0.94 -4.08
CA VAL A 27 -1.69 0.03 -3.61
C VAL A 27 -1.01 -1.15 -2.91
N ILE A 28 -1.37 -1.35 -1.65
CA ILE A 28 -0.91 -2.48 -0.84
C ILE A 28 -2.13 -3.39 -0.69
N ASP A 29 -2.06 -4.54 -1.35
CA ASP A 29 -3.19 -5.45 -1.47
C ASP A 29 -3.19 -6.53 -0.38
N ASP A 30 -4.36 -6.84 0.16
CA ASP A 30 -4.62 -7.97 1.07
C ASP A 30 -3.73 -7.99 2.32
N VAL A 31 -3.63 -6.85 3.01
CA VAL A 31 -2.84 -6.76 4.25
C VAL A 31 -3.51 -7.54 5.37
N GLU A 32 -2.80 -8.51 5.95
CA GLU A 32 -3.30 -9.34 7.05
C GLU A 32 -2.68 -8.97 8.41
N ASP A 33 -1.48 -8.37 8.41
CA ASP A 33 -0.71 -8.00 9.59
C ASP A 33 0.03 -6.67 9.37
N ILE A 34 0.17 -5.87 10.43
CA ILE A 34 0.95 -4.62 10.45
C ILE A 34 2.41 -4.87 10.08
N ALA A 35 2.97 -6.03 10.43
CA ALA A 35 4.34 -6.39 10.10
C ALA A 35 4.62 -6.38 8.58
N GLN A 36 3.59 -6.63 7.76
CA GLN A 36 3.72 -6.53 6.30
C GLN A 36 3.96 -5.09 5.87
N LEU A 37 3.30 -4.10 6.50
CA LEU A 37 3.52 -2.68 6.22
C LEU A 37 4.92 -2.24 6.65
N ASP A 38 5.37 -2.68 7.83
CA ASP A 38 6.72 -2.39 8.33
C ASP A 38 7.79 -2.97 7.38
N SER A 39 7.54 -4.13 6.80
CA SER A 39 8.48 -4.78 5.88
C SER A 39 8.68 -4.01 4.57
N VAL A 40 7.70 -3.20 4.13
CA VAL A 40 7.84 -2.41 2.89
C VAL A 40 8.76 -1.20 3.08
N ALA A 41 9.00 -0.77 4.34
CA ALA A 41 9.91 0.33 4.70
C ALA A 41 9.83 1.53 3.73
N ILE A 42 8.59 1.98 3.45
CA ILE A 42 8.33 2.99 2.42
C ILE A 42 8.74 4.36 2.93
N ASP A 43 9.62 5.01 2.19
CA ASP A 43 10.03 6.37 2.46
C ASP A 43 9.11 7.35 1.70
N PHE A 44 8.02 7.76 2.35
CA PHE A 44 7.04 8.66 1.74
C PHE A 44 7.61 10.03 1.34
N SER A 45 8.76 10.43 1.92
CA SER A 45 9.44 11.68 1.53
C SER A 45 9.96 11.63 0.08
N CYS A 46 10.08 10.44 -0.51
CA CYS A 46 10.47 10.26 -1.90
C CYS A 46 9.36 10.60 -2.89
N PHE A 47 8.11 10.75 -2.47
CA PHE A 47 6.99 11.02 -3.37
C PHE A 47 6.71 12.51 -3.54
N GLY A 48 6.19 12.88 -4.71
CA GLY A 48 5.75 14.25 -4.98
C GLY A 48 4.37 14.55 -4.38
N PRO A 49 3.99 15.84 -4.32
CA PRO A 49 2.66 16.25 -3.85
C PRO A 49 1.51 15.57 -4.62
N GLY A 50 0.42 15.26 -3.89
CA GLY A 50 -0.77 14.61 -4.46
C GLY A 50 -0.67 13.09 -4.63
N SER A 51 0.39 12.48 -4.12
CA SER A 51 0.54 11.03 -4.03
C SER A 51 -0.43 10.44 -3.00
N ARG A 52 -0.84 9.19 -3.18
CA ARG A 52 -1.82 8.49 -2.33
C ARG A 52 -1.41 7.04 -2.10
N ILE A 53 -1.77 6.51 -0.94
CA ILE A 53 -1.59 5.11 -0.58
C ILE A 53 -2.98 4.54 -0.34
N ILE A 54 -3.26 3.39 -0.94
CA ILE A 54 -4.49 2.62 -0.72
C ILE A 54 -4.08 1.28 -0.15
N ILE A 55 -4.70 0.91 0.97
CA ILE A 55 -4.52 -0.38 1.62
C ILE A 55 -5.84 -1.12 1.48
N THR A 56 -5.83 -2.30 0.86
CA THR A 56 -6.97 -3.21 0.91
C THR A 56 -6.73 -4.23 2.01
N CYS A 57 -7.76 -4.45 2.83
CA CYS A 57 -7.70 -5.34 3.97
C CYS A 57 -9.12 -5.85 4.24
N ARG A 58 -9.24 -7.13 4.61
CA ARG A 58 -10.53 -7.72 5.04
C ARG A 58 -10.83 -7.45 6.52
N ASN A 59 -9.82 -7.04 7.28
CA ASN A 59 -9.93 -6.76 8.71
C ASN A 59 -9.93 -5.25 8.98
N THR A 60 -11.13 -4.68 9.17
CA THR A 60 -11.27 -3.24 9.47
C THR A 60 -10.65 -2.83 10.80
N HIS A 61 -10.45 -3.75 11.75
CA HIS A 61 -9.75 -3.47 13.00
C HIS A 61 -8.26 -3.18 12.76
N LEU A 62 -7.63 -3.89 11.81
CA LEU A 62 -6.25 -3.66 11.43
C LEU A 62 -6.06 -2.23 10.89
N LEU A 63 -6.95 -1.78 10.00
CA LEU A 63 -6.92 -0.41 9.45
C LEU A 63 -7.02 0.66 10.55
N LYS A 64 -7.80 0.42 11.60
CA LYS A 64 -7.91 1.32 12.75
C LYS A 64 -6.62 1.34 13.59
N GLN A 65 -5.96 0.19 13.76
CA GLN A 65 -4.68 0.13 14.46
C GLN A 65 -3.56 0.83 13.70
N ILE A 66 -3.57 0.75 12.36
CA ILE A 66 -2.63 1.47 11.48
C ILE A 66 -2.81 2.99 11.59
N GLY A 67 -4.02 3.47 11.91
CA GLY A 67 -4.32 4.89 12.03
C GLY A 67 -4.44 5.59 10.67
N VAL A 68 -5.07 4.93 9.69
CA VAL A 68 -5.33 5.53 8.36
C VAL A 68 -6.25 6.75 8.45
N GLU A 69 -6.11 7.67 7.48
CA GLU A 69 -6.92 8.91 7.40
C GLU A 69 -8.40 8.61 7.15
N ASP A 70 -8.68 7.72 6.20
CA ASP A 70 -10.03 7.34 5.79
C ASP A 70 -10.16 5.82 5.65
N ILE A 71 -11.34 5.28 6.00
CA ILE A 71 -11.69 3.87 5.79
C ILE A 71 -12.94 3.81 4.91
N TYR A 72 -12.83 3.09 3.78
CA TYR A 72 -13.95 2.81 2.89
C TYR A 72 -14.27 1.32 2.88
N SER A 73 -15.53 0.96 3.08
CA SER A 73 -16.04 -0.41 2.95
C SER A 73 -16.86 -0.50 1.65
N PRO A 74 -16.33 -1.10 0.58
CA PRO A 74 -17.09 -1.29 -0.65
C PRO A 74 -18.26 -2.24 -0.43
N ASN A 75 -19.33 -2.03 -1.20
CA ASN A 75 -20.36 -3.06 -1.33
C ASN A 75 -19.75 -4.32 -1.95
N GLU A 76 -20.31 -5.48 -1.60
CA GLU A 76 -20.00 -6.72 -2.30
C GLU A 76 -20.26 -6.54 -3.80
N LEU A 77 -19.35 -7.06 -4.62
CA LEU A 77 -19.57 -7.10 -6.05
C LEU A 77 -20.76 -8.04 -6.30
N ASP A 78 -21.73 -7.58 -7.07
CA ASP A 78 -22.78 -8.43 -7.59
C ASP A 78 -22.11 -9.49 -8.46
N GLY A 79 -21.95 -10.69 -7.91
CA GLY A 79 -21.52 -11.85 -8.67
C GLY A 79 -22.62 -12.18 -9.64
N GLY A 80 -22.65 -11.49 -10.79
CA GLY A 80 -23.67 -11.65 -11.82
C GLY A 80 -23.92 -13.13 -12.09
N GLY A 81 -25.07 -13.60 -11.62
CA GLY A 81 -25.60 -14.94 -11.78
C GLY A 81 -26.95 -14.87 -12.47
#